data_AF-A0A919BIF7-F1
#
_entry.id   AF-A0A919BIF7-F1
#
_cell.length_a   1.000
_cell.length_b   1.000
_cell.length_c   1.000
_cell.angle_alpha   90.00
_cell.angle_beta   90.00
_cell.angle_gamma   90.00
#
_symmetry.space_group_name_H-M   'P 1'
#
loop_
_entity.id
_entity.type
_entity.pdbx_description
1 polymer ?
#
loop_
_entity_poly.entity_id
_entity_poly.type
_entity_poly.pdbx_seq_one_letter_code
_entity_poly.pdbx_strand_id
1 'polypeptide(L)' 'MRAYLTLVTIFILIAIAFIFGSQNNQVITLNYMVAKTELTVAAAVSLFTSLGVILGLLFALLWKLRASFKKRKQLPEDVK' A
#
# COMPACT_ATOMS: atom_id res chain seq x y z
N MET A 1 -13.42 -18.06 9.40
CA MET A 1 -14.12 -18.45 8.16
C MET A 1 -14.40 -17.26 7.24
N ARG A 2 -15.30 -16.31 7.61
CA ARG A 2 -15.69 -15.19 6.72
C ARG A 2 -14.53 -14.32 6.25
N ALA A 3 -13.69 -13.85 7.18
CA ALA A 3 -12.53 -13.00 6.85
C ALA A 3 -11.53 -13.70 5.91
N TYR A 4 -11.26 -14.99 6.12
CA TYR A 4 -10.36 -15.77 5.25
C TYR A 4 -10.90 -15.87 3.82
N LEU A 5 -12.20 -16.15 3.66
CA LEU A 5 -12.84 -16.19 2.35
C LEU A 5 -12.77 -14.83 1.65
N THR A 6 -13.09 -13.75 2.36
CA THR A 6 -12.99 -12.38 1.81
C THR A 6 -11.57 -12.07 1.35
N LEU A 7 -10.56 -12.45 2.14
CA LEU A 7 -9.16 -12.17 1.84
C LEU A 7 -8.68 -12.95 0.61
N VAL A 8 -9.08 -14.22 0.49
CA VAL A 8 -8.83 -15.04 -0.71
C VAL A 8 -9.52 -14.44 -1.94
N THR A 9 -10.79 -14.03 -1.82
CA THR A 9 -11.52 -13.39 -2.92
C THR A 9 -10.84 -12.10 -3.38
N ILE A 10 -10.37 -11.26 -2.46
CA ILE A 10 -9.62 -10.05 -2.79
C ILE A 10 -8.35 -10.39 -3.58
N PHE A 11 -7.57 -11.38 -3.14
CA PHE A 11 -6.37 -11.79 -3.86
C PHE A 11 -6.68 -12.31 -5.27
N ILE A 12 -7.76 -13.09 -5.44
CA ILE A 12 -8.21 -13.55 -6.76
C ILE A 12 -8.56 -12.37 -7.65
N LEU A 13 -9.33 -11.40 -7.14
CA LEU A 13 -9.71 -10.20 -7.91
C LEU A 13 -8.50 -9.35 -8.29
N ILE A 14 -7.52 -9.20 -7.39
CA ILE A 14 -6.26 -8.52 -7.68
C ILE A 14 -5.51 -9.26 -8.79
N ALA A 15 -5.37 -10.59 -8.72
CA ALA A 15 -4.69 -11.38 -9.74
C ALA A 15 -5.37 -11.22 -11.12
N ILE A 16 -6.70 -11.28 -11.16
CA ILE A 16 -7.48 -11.03 -12.37
C ILE A 16 -7.19 -9.63 -12.92
N ALA A 17 -7.27 -8.59 -12.08
CA ALA A 17 -7.00 -7.22 -12.49
C ALA A 17 -5.58 -7.04 -13.05
N PHE A 18 -4.58 -7.71 -12.48
CA PHE A 18 -3.21 -7.68 -13.00
C PHE A 18 -3.08 -8.39 -14.35
N ILE A 19 -3.75 -9.54 -14.57
CA ILE A 19 -3.72 -10.25 -15.84
C ILE A 19 -4.38 -9.41 -16.94
N PHE A 20 -5.56 -8.85 -16.68
CA PHE A 20 -6.24 -7.98 -17.63
C PHE A 20 -5.47 -6.66 -17.84
N GLY A 21 -4.89 -6.11 -16.77
CA GLY A 21 -4.06 -4.92 -16.81
C GLY A 21 -2.80 -5.13 -17.65
N SER A 22 -2.08 -6.25 -17.47
CA SER A 22 -0.84 -6.52 -18.19
C SER A 22 -1.03 -6.79 -19.68
N GLN A 23 -2.22 -7.28 -20.07
CA GLN A 23 -2.60 -7.43 -21.48
C GLN A 23 -3.10 -6.11 -22.10
N ASN A 24 -3.37 -5.09 -21.28
CA ASN A 24 -3.79 -3.80 -21.77
C ASN A 24 -2.59 -3.01 -22.30
N ASN A 25 -2.51 -2.87 -23.62
CA ASN A 25 -1.47 -2.11 -24.31
C ASN A 25 -1.73 -0.58 -24.35
N GLN A 26 -2.79 -0.12 -23.67
CA GLN A 26 -3.13 1.30 -23.58
C GLN A 26 -2.05 2.05 -22.80
N VAL A 27 -1.56 3.12 -23.40
CA VAL A 27 -0.64 4.07 -22.80
C VAL A 27 -1.39 5.31 -22.33
N ILE A 28 -0.94 5.86 -21.20
CA ILE A 28 -1.39 7.13 -20.63
C ILE A 28 -0.20 8.07 -20.47
N THR A 29 -0.45 9.37 -20.56
CA THR A 29 0.57 10.38 -20.28
C THR A 29 0.40 10.87 -18.85
N LEU A 30 1.43 10.67 -18.03
CA LEU A 30 1.51 11.22 -16.69
C LEU A 30 2.27 12.54 -16.75
N ASN A 31 1.60 13.64 -16.37
CA ASN A 31 2.21 14.96 -16.30
C ASN A 31 2.63 15.26 -14.86
N TYR A 32 3.93 15.45 -14.67
CA TYR A 32 4.52 15.98 -13.45
C TYR A 32 4.58 17.51 -13.52
N MET A 33 4.97 18.16 -12.42
CA MET A 33 5.06 19.62 -12.36
C MET A 33 6.03 20.22 -13.38
N VAL A 34 7.08 19.49 -13.78
CA VAL A 34 8.15 19.98 -14.68
C VAL A 34 8.47 18.99 -15.82
N ALA A 35 7.82 17.82 -15.86
CA ALA A 35 8.12 16.77 -16.83
C ALA A 35 6.84 15.99 -17.20
N LYS A 36 6.90 15.19 -18.26
CA LYS A 36 5.85 14.23 -18.61
C LYS A 36 6.46 12.88 -18.95
N THR A 37 5.73 11.81 -18.69
CA THR A 37 6.15 10.44 -19.00
C THR A 37 4.97 9.65 -19.52
N GLU A 38 5.19 8.85 -20.55
CA GLU A 38 4.20 7.92 -21.08
C GLU A 38 4.39 6.57 -20.41
N LEU A 39 3.32 6.04 -19.82
CA LEU A 39 3.32 4.77 -19.11
C LEU A 39 2.14 3.94 -19.60
N THR A 40 2.29 2.62 -19.65
CA THR A 40 1.14 1.75 -19.83
C THR A 40 0.20 1.87 -18.63
N VAL A 41 -1.10 1.64 -18.84
CA VAL A 41 -2.07 1.58 -17.74
C VAL A 41 -1.62 0.58 -16.68
N ALA A 42 -1.09 -0.57 -17.11
CA ALA A 42 -0.53 -1.60 -16.24
C ALA A 42 0.61 -1.07 -15.36
N ALA A 43 1.56 -0.34 -15.95
CA ALA A 43 2.69 0.23 -15.24
C ALA A 43 2.24 1.28 -14.22
N ALA A 44 1.30 2.15 -14.59
CA ALA A 44 0.75 3.15 -13.68
C ALA A 44 0.05 2.49 -12.48
N VAL A 45 -0.85 1.52 -12.71
CA VAL A 45 -1.54 0.79 -11.65
C VAL A 45 -0.55 0.08 -10.72
N SER A 46 0.46 -0.57 -11.28
CA SER A 46 1.49 -1.27 -10.50
C SER A 46 2.32 -0.32 -9.64
N LEU A 47 2.73 0.81 -10.22
CA LEU A 47 3.52 1.84 -9.55
C LEU A 47 2.74 2.44 -8.36
N PHE A 48 1.50 2.87 -8.58
CA PHE A 48 0.71 3.50 -7.52
C PHE A 48 0.27 2.49 -6.44
N THR A 49 -0.04 1.25 -6.82
CA THR A 49 -0.42 0.21 -5.85
C THR A 49 0.76 -0.16 -4.95
N SER A 50 1.94 -0.41 -5.53
CA SER A 50 3.14 -0.75 -4.76
C SER A 50 3.58 0.40 -3.85
N LEU A 51 3.61 1.64 -4.36
CA LEU A 51 3.90 2.82 -3.55
C LEU A 51 2.89 2.99 -2.41
N GLY A 52 1.59 2.85 -2.68
CA GLY A 52 0.54 2.94 -1.67
C GLY A 52 0.72 1.92 -0.55
N VAL A 53 1.03 0.65 -0.89
CA VAL A 53 1.28 -0.40 0.10
C VAL A 53 2.54 -0.10 0.92
N ILE A 54 3.64 0.28 0.28
CA ILE A 54 4.90 0.60 0.95
C ILE A 54 4.72 1.77 1.92
N LEU A 55 4.08 2.86 1.47
CA LEU A 55 3.80 4.02 2.31
C LEU A 55 2.85 3.66 3.45
N GLY A 56 1.78 2.90 3.18
CA GLY A 56 0.85 2.46 4.20
C GLY A 56 1.52 1.62 5.30
N LEU A 57 2.39 0.69 4.92
CA LEU A 57 3.20 -0.08 5.86
C LEU A 57 4.15 0.81 6.66
N LEU A 58 4.83 1.74 5.99
CA LEU A 58 5.73 2.69 6.65
C LEU A 58 4.99 3.53 7.70
N PHE A 59 3.82 4.08 7.35
CA PHE A 59 2.98 4.83 8.29
C PHE A 59 2.52 3.97 9.47
N ALA A 60 2.09 2.73 9.23
CA ALA A 60 1.69 1.80 10.29
C ALA A 60 2.85 1.49 11.25
N LEU A 61 4.06 1.29 10.72
CA LEU A 61 5.27 1.06 11.51
C LEU A 61 5.64 2.29 12.34
N LEU A 62 5.64 3.48 11.73
CA LEU A 62 5.89 4.74 12.44
C LEU A 62 4.87 4.98 13.56
N TRP A 63 3.60 4.68 13.31
CA TRP A 63 2.55 4.78 14.32
C TRP A 63 2.77 3.82 15.49
N LYS A 64 3.08 2.55 15.20
CA LYS A 64 3.38 1.54 16.22
C LYS A 64 4.61 1.91 17.04
N LEU A 65 5.65 2.43 16.38
CA LEU A 65 6.87 2.89 17.03
C LEU A 65 6.58 4.07 17.98
N ARG A 66 5.86 5.09 17.51
CA ARG A 66 5.40 6.23 18.32
C ARG A 66 4.58 5.77 19.53
N ALA A 67 3.64 4.84 19.34
CA ALA A 67 2.81 4.32 20.42
C ALA A 67 3.62 3.55 21.48
N SER A 68 4.65 2.81 21.05
CA SER A 68 5.56 2.08 21.96
C SER A 68 6.35 3.04 22.86
N PHE A 69 6.84 4.15 22.32
CA PHE A 69 7.56 5.17 23.10
C PHE A 69 6.66 5.86 24.13
N LYS A 70 5.37 6.11 23.82
CA LYS A 70 4.42 6.69 24.78
C LYS A 70 4.13 5.76 25.96
N LYS A 71 4.01 4.44 25.72
CA LYS A 71 3.78 3.44 26.77
C LYS A 71 4.96 3.35 27.75
N ARG A 72 6.21 3.47 27.27
CA ARG A 72 7.40 3.44 28.15
C ARG A 72 7.49 4.64 29.11
N LYS A 73 6.93 5.80 28.74
CA LYS A 73 6.91 7.00 29.59
C LYS A 73 5.80 6.97 30.66
N GLN A 74 4.87 6.01 30.59
CA GLN A 74 3.74 5.85 31.52
C GLN A 74 3.91 4.68 32.50
N LEU A 75 5.06 4.00 32.53
CA LEU A 75 5.40 3.06 33.60
C LEU A 75 5.64 3.89 34.88
N PRO A 76 4.78 3.74 35.90
CA PRO A 76 4.76 4.67 37.01
C PRO A 76 5.72 4.20 38.12
N GLU A 77 6.30 5.18 38.85
CA GLU A 77 7.17 4.99 40.00
C GLU A 77 6.39 4.47 41.23
N ASP A 78 5.80 3.29 41.15
CA ASP A 78 5.01 2.68 42.24
C ASP A 78 5.49 1.27 42.59
N VAL A 79 6.79 1.04 42.39
CA VAL A 79 7.52 -0.04 43.07
C VAL A 79 8.79 0.56 43.68
N LYS A 80 8.63 1.27 44.80
CA LYS A 80 9.69 1.53 45.79
C LYS A 80 9.15 1.18 47.16
#